data_AF-A0A1Q3UY49-F1
#
_entry.id   AF-A0A1Q3UY49-F1
#
_cell.length_a   1.000
_cell.length_b   1.000
_cell.length_c   1.000
_cell.angle_alpha   90.00
_cell.angle_beta   90.00
_cell.angle_gamma   90.00
#
_symmetry.space_group_name_H-M   'P 1'
#
loop_
_entity.id
_entity.type
_entity.pdbx_description
1 polymer ?
#
loop_
_entity_poly.entity_id
_entity_poly.type
_entity_poly.pdbx_seq_one_letter_code
_entity_poly.pdbx_strand_id
1 'polypeptide(L)'
;MMQRSLSLVRKVRDLPRELFASFGDVLAALERGRQETKEDLRTAVDDVTRNMEHSLERQSGVILHGMTNFAAPIPDLMDGVLRHLQDLRAHSSAEAFERVSAQIAEFSAVATRLTETSAAMQQDLARQKAEISEHHAALAAQMSEMMRLQREARRMMPSDPWGIETADRVRRVLAQLRPFRLDDPGKIRLGRPHDGGYVMVDDIASNDCAISLGIDGDVSWDLEIAQRGLTVHQFDHTVEAPPTAHPNFVFQKRRVAPDDGADRMSIDTMIGERTASGADRIILKIDIEGDEWACLEAVKASALAHCTQMICEFHHLNRLADPDFANAAYRVFARLAEEFFVCHVHANNCGDLCNVGNTCFPDTLEVTFANRRNYTPVDAVEIFPTPIDMPNQQGRADIFLGAFRFSP
;
A
#
# COMPACT_ATOMS: atom_id res chain seq x y z
N MET A 1 -7.18 -7.66 26.73
CA MET A 1 -8.47 -6.98 27.05
C MET A 1 -9.57 -7.95 27.48
N MET A 2 -9.89 -8.99 26.71
CA MET A 2 -11.06 -9.87 26.94
C MET A 2 -11.10 -10.64 28.28
N GLN A 3 -9.95 -11.07 28.83
CA GLN A 3 -9.89 -11.71 30.17
C GLN A 3 -10.19 -10.73 31.31
N ARG A 4 -9.79 -9.45 31.18
CA ARG A 4 -10.10 -8.41 32.16
C ARG A 4 -11.60 -8.14 32.18
N SER A 5 -12.24 -8.06 31.00
CA SER A 5 -13.69 -7.91 30.84
C SER A 5 -14.48 -9.08 31.44
N LEU A 6 -14.04 -10.33 31.22
CA LEU A 6 -14.69 -11.52 31.82
C LEU A 6 -14.55 -11.57 33.36
N SER A 7 -13.43 -11.12 33.91
CA SER A 7 -13.25 -11.01 35.36
C SER A 7 -14.16 -9.93 35.96
N LEU A 8 -14.38 -8.83 35.22
CA LEU A 8 -15.25 -7.73 35.61
C LEU A 8 -16.71 -8.17 35.64
N VAL A 9 -17.16 -8.90 34.62
CA VAL A 9 -18.53 -9.40 34.55
C VAL A 9 -18.81 -10.46 35.63
N ARG A 10 -17.83 -11.31 35.99
CA ARG A 10 -17.96 -12.21 37.15
C ARG A 10 -18.10 -11.44 38.47
N LYS A 11 -17.31 -10.38 38.67
CA LYS A 11 -17.40 -9.53 39.87
C LYS A 11 -18.73 -8.79 39.98
N VAL A 12 -19.29 -8.31 38.85
CA VAL A 12 -20.62 -7.69 38.79
C VAL A 12 -21.74 -8.72 39.04
N ARG A 13 -21.57 -9.99 38.69
CA ARG A 13 -22.55 -11.07 38.92
C ARG A 13 -22.70 -11.45 40.39
N ASP A 14 -21.60 -11.46 41.14
CA ASP A 14 -21.60 -11.92 42.53
C ASP A 14 -22.00 -10.78 43.51
N LEU A 15 -21.93 -9.52 43.07
CA LEU A 15 -22.28 -8.31 43.82
C LEU A 15 -23.75 -8.23 44.29
N PRO A 16 -24.76 -8.49 43.42
CA PRO A 16 -26.15 -8.54 43.84
C PRO A 16 -26.36 -9.60 44.92
N ARG A 17 -25.78 -10.80 44.77
CA ARG A 17 -26.00 -11.91 45.71
C ARG A 17 -25.50 -11.60 47.12
N GLU A 18 -24.33 -10.99 47.24
CA GLU A 18 -23.76 -10.60 48.55
C GLU A 18 -24.52 -9.43 49.17
N LEU A 19 -24.90 -8.40 48.39
CA LEU A 19 -25.75 -7.31 48.88
C LEU A 19 -27.16 -7.80 49.25
N PHE A 20 -27.76 -8.69 48.46
CA PHE A 20 -29.07 -9.28 48.72
C PHE A 20 -29.11 -10.11 49.99
N ALA A 21 -28.04 -10.86 50.28
CA ALA A 21 -27.90 -11.55 51.56
C ALA A 21 -27.92 -10.53 52.72
N SER A 22 -27.15 -9.45 52.61
CA SER A 22 -27.12 -8.39 53.64
C SER A 22 -28.46 -7.65 53.80
N PHE A 23 -29.21 -7.40 52.72
CA PHE A 23 -30.54 -6.80 52.78
C PHE A 23 -31.63 -7.76 53.26
N GLY A 24 -31.50 -9.05 52.97
CA GLY A 24 -32.34 -10.09 53.56
C GLY A 24 -32.18 -10.14 55.08
N ASP A 25 -30.95 -10.02 55.57
CA ASP A 25 -30.65 -9.92 57.00
C ASP A 25 -31.21 -8.63 57.62
N VAL A 26 -31.19 -7.50 56.89
CA VAL A 26 -31.87 -6.24 57.29
C VAL A 26 -33.37 -6.46 57.43
N LEU A 27 -34.05 -6.94 56.39
CA LEU A 27 -35.49 -7.13 56.41
C LEU A 27 -35.90 -8.13 57.51
N ALA A 28 -35.14 -9.21 57.69
CA ALA A 28 -35.33 -10.16 58.78
C ALA A 28 -35.07 -9.54 60.18
N ALA A 29 -34.11 -8.61 60.31
CA ALA A 29 -33.88 -7.86 61.56
C ALA A 29 -34.97 -6.81 61.81
N LEU A 30 -35.47 -6.12 60.78
CA LEU A 30 -36.57 -5.15 60.88
C LEU A 30 -37.91 -5.85 61.18
N GLU A 31 -38.15 -7.05 60.63
CA GLU A 31 -39.31 -7.90 60.96
C GLU A 31 -39.26 -8.42 62.40
N ARG A 32 -38.07 -8.82 62.88
CA ARG A 32 -37.84 -9.16 64.30
C ARG A 32 -37.99 -7.95 65.23
N GLY A 33 -37.58 -6.76 64.78
CA GLY A 33 -37.66 -5.48 65.50
C GLY A 33 -39.07 -4.95 65.79
N ARG A 34 -40.15 -5.61 65.32
CA ARG A 34 -41.51 -5.35 65.86
C ARG A 34 -41.72 -5.92 67.26
N GLN A 35 -40.79 -6.72 67.79
CA GLN A 35 -40.86 -7.34 69.12
C GLN A 35 -39.62 -7.13 70.03
N GLU A 36 -38.57 -6.46 69.56
CA GLU A 36 -37.31 -6.24 70.32
C GLU A 36 -37.02 -4.76 70.63
N THR A 37 -36.05 -4.51 71.51
CA THR A 37 -35.78 -3.17 72.05
C THR A 37 -35.03 -2.26 71.07
N LYS A 38 -35.10 -0.94 71.29
CA LYS A 38 -34.51 0.09 70.44
C LYS A 38 -32.99 -0.07 70.20
N GLU A 39 -32.29 -0.78 71.10
CA GLU A 39 -30.85 -1.05 71.06
C GLU A 39 -30.48 -2.15 70.04
N ASP A 40 -31.30 -3.19 69.94
CA ASP A 40 -31.09 -4.34 69.05
C ASP A 40 -31.23 -3.91 67.58
N LEU A 41 -32.23 -3.07 67.31
CA LEU A 41 -32.47 -2.47 66.01
C LEU A 41 -31.30 -1.57 65.57
N ARG A 42 -30.72 -0.80 66.50
CA ARG A 42 -29.59 0.09 66.24
C ARG A 42 -28.34 -0.70 65.89
N THR A 43 -28.12 -1.84 66.56
CA THR A 43 -27.00 -2.75 66.29
C THR A 43 -27.13 -3.40 64.91
N ALA A 44 -28.33 -3.87 64.56
CA ALA A 44 -28.60 -4.44 63.23
C ALA A 44 -28.38 -3.43 62.10
N VAL A 45 -28.81 -2.17 62.28
CA VAL A 45 -28.56 -1.09 61.33
C VAL A 45 -27.06 -0.78 61.21
N ASP A 46 -26.32 -0.79 62.33
CA ASP A 46 -24.88 -0.51 62.34
C ASP A 46 -24.06 -1.61 61.63
N ASP A 47 -24.42 -2.88 61.80
CA ASP A 47 -23.73 -4.00 61.12
C ASP A 47 -23.99 -4.01 59.61
N VAL A 48 -25.22 -3.67 59.20
CA VAL A 48 -25.59 -3.56 57.79
C VAL A 48 -24.88 -2.39 57.13
N THR A 49 -24.87 -1.22 57.79
CA THR A 49 -24.17 -0.03 57.30
C THR A 49 -22.70 -0.33 57.07
N ARG A 50 -22.05 -1.02 58.03
CA ARG A 50 -20.64 -1.43 57.93
C ARG A 50 -20.38 -2.42 56.78
N ASN A 51 -21.28 -3.38 56.58
CA ASN A 51 -21.17 -4.35 55.48
C ASN A 51 -21.34 -3.67 54.10
N MET A 52 -22.24 -2.69 53.99
CA MET A 52 -22.42 -1.89 52.78
C MET A 52 -21.20 -0.99 52.50
N GLU A 53 -20.67 -0.30 53.52
CA GLU A 53 -19.46 0.54 53.41
C GLU A 53 -18.23 -0.29 52.97
N HIS A 54 -18.00 -1.45 53.59
CA HIS A 54 -16.89 -2.34 53.21
C HIS A 54 -17.05 -2.91 51.78
N SER A 55 -18.29 -3.08 51.32
CA SER A 55 -18.59 -3.51 49.95
C SER A 55 -18.32 -2.39 48.94
N LEU A 56 -18.53 -1.12 49.31
CA LEU A 56 -18.22 0.06 48.50
C LEU A 56 -16.71 0.33 48.40
N GLU A 57 -15.96 0.21 49.50
CA GLU A 57 -14.51 0.41 49.52
C GLU A 57 -13.75 -0.59 48.63
N ARG A 58 -14.25 -1.83 48.52
CA ARG A 58 -13.71 -2.84 47.59
C ARG A 58 -13.97 -2.54 46.11
N GLN A 59 -14.84 -1.58 45.80
CA GLN A 59 -15.32 -1.29 44.44
C GLN A 59 -14.70 -0.06 43.76
N SER A 60 -13.91 0.77 44.45
CA SER A 60 -13.36 2.03 43.90
C SER A 60 -12.41 1.87 42.69
N GLY A 61 -12.21 0.65 42.19
CA GLY A 61 -11.41 0.35 40.98
C GLY A 61 -12.20 -0.11 39.74
N VAL A 62 -13.54 -0.16 39.76
CA VAL A 62 -14.35 -0.68 38.63
C VAL A 62 -15.08 0.46 37.92
N ILE A 63 -14.42 1.08 36.94
CA ILE A 63 -15.04 2.08 36.07
C ILE A 63 -16.03 1.38 35.13
N LEU A 64 -17.33 1.65 35.36
CA LEU A 64 -18.47 1.15 34.59
C LEU A 64 -18.89 2.20 33.55
N HIS A 65 -18.06 2.39 32.51
CA HIS A 65 -18.29 3.41 31.46
C HIS A 65 -19.36 3.04 30.42
N GLY A 66 -20.13 1.96 30.61
CA GLY A 66 -21.07 1.42 29.63
C GLY A 66 -22.54 1.33 30.06
N MET A 67 -22.91 1.82 31.25
CA MET A 67 -24.27 1.65 31.81
C MET A 67 -24.96 2.97 32.17
N THR A 68 -24.86 3.98 31.31
CA THR A 68 -25.37 5.34 31.55
C THR A 68 -26.90 5.51 31.40
N ASN A 69 -27.69 4.45 31.30
CA ASN A 69 -29.15 4.55 31.09
C ASN A 69 -30.03 4.10 32.27
N PHE A 70 -29.46 3.85 33.45
CA PHE A 70 -30.27 3.58 34.65
C PHE A 70 -30.35 4.84 35.51
N ALA A 71 -31.58 5.24 35.87
CA ALA A 71 -31.86 6.38 36.72
C ALA A 71 -31.11 6.24 38.06
N ALA A 72 -30.33 7.29 38.39
CA ALA A 72 -29.32 7.37 39.46
C ALA A 72 -28.18 6.33 39.37
N PRO A 73 -26.90 6.75 39.31
CA PRO A 73 -25.75 5.86 39.50
C PRO A 73 -25.95 4.96 40.73
N ILE A 74 -25.57 3.68 40.64
CA ILE A 74 -25.59 2.74 41.79
C ILE A 74 -24.98 3.37 43.06
N PRO A 75 -23.87 4.13 42.99
CA PRO A 75 -23.36 4.89 44.14
C PRO A 75 -24.36 5.89 44.74
N ASP A 76 -25.09 6.65 43.93
CA ASP A 76 -26.07 7.64 44.41
C ASP A 76 -27.28 6.97 45.08
N LEU A 77 -27.69 5.78 44.58
CA LEU A 77 -28.75 4.97 45.19
C LEU A 77 -28.28 4.37 46.52
N MET A 78 -27.05 3.86 46.58
CA MET A 78 -26.44 3.31 47.80
C MET A 78 -26.21 4.38 48.86
N ASP A 79 -25.71 5.55 48.47
CA ASP A 79 -25.58 6.73 49.36
C ASP A 79 -26.96 7.19 49.86
N GLY A 80 -28.00 7.08 49.03
CA GLY A 80 -29.39 7.33 49.43
C GLY A 80 -29.87 6.39 50.54
N VAL A 81 -29.64 5.08 50.37
CA VAL A 81 -29.97 4.06 51.38
C VAL A 81 -29.17 4.26 52.66
N LEU A 82 -27.87 4.55 52.57
CA LEU A 82 -27.01 4.83 53.73
C LEU A 82 -27.49 6.06 54.51
N ARG A 83 -27.85 7.16 53.84
CA ARG A 83 -28.42 8.36 54.48
C ARG A 83 -29.72 8.04 55.23
N HIS A 84 -30.60 7.23 54.64
CA HIS A 84 -31.87 6.89 55.28
C HIS A 84 -31.71 5.88 56.42
N LEU A 85 -30.75 4.96 56.35
CA LEU A 85 -30.36 4.10 57.47
C LEU A 85 -29.80 4.92 58.65
N GLN A 86 -29.01 5.96 58.36
CA GLN A 86 -28.54 6.92 59.36
C GLN A 86 -29.69 7.73 59.99
N ASP A 87 -30.69 8.13 59.22
CA ASP A 87 -31.90 8.80 59.74
C ASP A 87 -32.76 7.86 60.61
N LEU A 88 -32.89 6.58 60.22
CA LEU A 88 -33.56 5.54 61.01
C LEU A 88 -32.88 5.31 62.36
N ARG A 89 -31.54 5.33 62.36
CA ARG A 89 -30.69 5.27 63.55
C ARG A 89 -30.95 6.44 64.50
N ALA A 90 -31.29 7.62 63.97
CA ALA A 90 -31.49 8.85 64.73
C ALA A 90 -32.94 9.03 65.24
N HIS A 91 -33.98 8.63 64.48
CA HIS A 91 -35.37 9.02 64.74
C HIS A 91 -36.40 7.88 64.84
N SER A 92 -36.00 6.61 64.68
CA SER A 92 -36.78 5.37 64.92
C SER A 92 -38.32 5.52 64.84
N SER A 93 -38.85 5.94 63.67
CA SER A 93 -40.28 6.11 63.42
C SER A 93 -40.78 5.16 62.33
N ALA A 94 -42.07 4.79 62.38
CA ALA A 94 -42.67 3.90 61.38
C ALA A 94 -42.53 4.42 59.93
N GLU A 95 -42.60 5.75 59.73
CA GLU A 95 -42.38 6.38 58.43
C GLU A 95 -40.93 6.22 57.93
N ALA A 96 -39.94 6.26 58.83
CA ALA A 96 -38.54 6.06 58.45
C ALA A 96 -38.29 4.61 57.98
N PHE A 97 -38.93 3.64 58.64
CA PHE A 97 -38.91 2.22 58.25
C PHE A 97 -39.53 1.97 56.87
N GLU A 98 -40.68 2.58 56.58
CA GLU A 98 -41.31 2.44 55.26
C GLU A 98 -40.46 3.02 54.14
N ARG A 99 -39.82 4.18 54.39
CA ARG A 99 -38.91 4.80 53.42
C ARG A 99 -37.69 3.94 53.11
N VAL A 100 -37.01 3.40 54.13
CA VAL A 100 -35.86 2.50 53.90
C VAL A 100 -36.29 1.21 53.20
N SER A 101 -37.42 0.62 53.59
CA SER A 101 -37.92 -0.59 52.94
C SER A 101 -38.25 -0.38 51.46
N ALA A 102 -38.87 0.76 51.12
CA ALA A 102 -39.17 1.12 49.74
C ALA A 102 -37.89 1.29 48.89
N GLN A 103 -36.85 1.91 49.47
CA GLN A 103 -35.59 2.17 48.76
C GLN A 103 -34.74 0.90 48.58
N ILE A 104 -34.79 -0.03 49.53
CA ILE A 104 -34.19 -1.37 49.40
C ILE A 104 -34.89 -2.17 48.29
N ALA A 105 -36.22 -2.09 48.21
CA ALA A 105 -36.98 -2.74 47.15
C ALA A 105 -36.64 -2.16 45.76
N GLU A 106 -36.42 -0.85 45.66
CA GLU A 106 -35.97 -0.20 44.43
C GLU A 106 -34.56 -0.64 44.03
N PHE A 107 -33.62 -0.68 44.99
CA PHE A 107 -32.26 -1.19 44.76
C PHE A 107 -32.27 -2.65 44.27
N SER A 108 -33.08 -3.49 44.92
CA SER A 108 -33.30 -4.88 44.53
C SER A 108 -33.77 -5.03 43.07
N ALA A 109 -34.73 -4.20 42.66
CA ALA A 109 -35.24 -4.21 41.30
C ALA A 109 -34.17 -3.78 40.28
N VAL A 110 -33.33 -2.79 40.62
CA VAL A 110 -32.19 -2.35 39.78
C VAL A 110 -31.14 -3.47 39.65
N ALA A 111 -30.77 -4.12 40.75
CA ALA A 111 -29.77 -5.19 40.75
C ALA A 111 -30.21 -6.42 39.94
N THR A 112 -31.50 -6.77 40.01
CA THR A 112 -32.08 -7.85 39.20
C THR A 112 -31.98 -7.52 37.69
N ARG A 113 -32.41 -6.31 37.29
CA ARG A 113 -32.32 -5.85 35.89
C ARG A 113 -30.90 -5.82 35.35
N LEU A 114 -29.92 -5.42 36.17
CA LEU A 114 -28.51 -5.43 35.79
C LEU A 114 -27.98 -6.84 35.55
N THR A 115 -28.40 -7.80 36.38
CA THR A 115 -28.02 -9.20 36.24
C THR A 115 -28.57 -9.80 34.94
N GLU A 116 -29.83 -9.55 34.65
CA GLU A 116 -30.49 -9.99 33.40
C GLU A 116 -29.83 -9.37 32.17
N THR A 117 -29.57 -8.06 32.20
CA THR A 117 -28.89 -7.34 31.10
C THR A 117 -27.47 -7.88 30.87
N SER A 118 -26.73 -8.15 31.95
CA SER A 118 -25.39 -8.73 31.86
C SER A 118 -25.42 -10.14 31.26
N ALA A 119 -26.40 -10.97 31.62
CA ALA A 119 -26.55 -12.31 31.06
C ALA A 119 -26.87 -12.26 29.56
N ALA A 120 -27.77 -11.37 29.15
CA ALA A 120 -28.11 -11.15 27.75
C ALA A 120 -26.89 -10.69 26.93
N MET A 121 -26.11 -9.73 27.45
CA MET A 121 -24.90 -9.24 26.78
C MET A 121 -23.82 -10.32 26.65
N GLN A 122 -23.71 -11.24 27.62
CA GLN A 122 -22.79 -12.38 27.52
C GLN A 122 -23.22 -13.40 26.46
N GLN A 123 -24.52 -13.69 26.37
CA GLN A 123 -25.05 -14.55 25.32
C GLN A 123 -24.82 -13.94 23.94
N ASP A 124 -25.06 -12.63 23.80
CA ASP A 124 -24.84 -11.93 22.53
C ASP A 124 -23.36 -11.93 22.13
N LEU A 125 -22.44 -11.68 23.07
CA LEU A 125 -21.01 -11.76 22.82
C LEU A 125 -20.55 -13.19 22.46
N ALA A 126 -21.14 -14.22 23.07
CA ALA A 126 -20.85 -15.61 22.73
C ALA A 126 -21.34 -15.95 21.31
N ARG A 127 -22.53 -15.48 20.94
CA ARG A 127 -23.08 -15.60 19.59
C ARG A 127 -22.19 -14.92 18.55
N GLN A 128 -21.84 -13.65 18.76
CA GLN A 128 -20.95 -12.90 17.85
C GLN A 128 -19.59 -13.59 17.67
N LYS A 129 -19.01 -14.17 18.73
CA LYS A 129 -17.77 -14.94 18.63
C LYS A 129 -17.91 -16.20 17.79
N ALA A 130 -19.02 -16.91 17.92
CA ALA A 130 -19.30 -18.09 17.11
C ALA A 130 -19.44 -17.71 15.63
N GLU A 131 -20.19 -16.63 15.34
CA GLU A 131 -20.35 -16.09 13.97
C GLU A 131 -19.01 -15.65 13.36
N ILE A 132 -18.15 -14.95 14.11
CA ILE A 132 -16.82 -14.57 13.64
C ILE A 132 -15.95 -15.81 13.36
N SER A 133 -16.01 -16.82 14.24
CA SER A 133 -15.26 -18.05 14.06
C SER A 133 -15.70 -18.82 12.81
N GLU A 134 -17.00 -18.83 12.52
CA GLU A 134 -17.55 -19.46 11.32
C GLU A 134 -17.12 -18.72 10.05
N HIS A 135 -17.20 -17.38 10.05
CA HIS A 135 -16.69 -16.57 8.93
C HIS A 135 -15.19 -16.77 8.69
N HIS A 136 -14.37 -16.85 9.75
CA HIS A 136 -12.95 -17.14 9.62
C HIS A 136 -12.68 -18.52 9.00
N ALA A 137 -13.44 -19.54 9.39
CA ALA A 137 -13.33 -20.88 8.82
C ALA A 137 -13.74 -20.90 7.34
N ALA A 138 -14.83 -20.21 6.99
CA ALA A 138 -15.27 -20.06 5.61
C ALA A 138 -14.22 -19.35 4.74
N LEU A 139 -13.64 -18.25 5.24
CA LEU A 139 -12.57 -17.51 4.56
C LEU A 139 -11.32 -18.38 4.34
N ALA A 140 -10.92 -19.17 5.35
CA ALA A 140 -9.80 -20.08 5.24
C ALA A 140 -10.04 -21.19 4.19
N ALA A 141 -11.28 -21.71 4.11
CA ALA A 141 -11.68 -22.68 3.09
C ALA A 141 -11.65 -22.05 1.68
N GLN A 142 -12.18 -20.84 1.52
CA GLN A 142 -12.12 -20.09 0.25
C GLN A 142 -10.68 -19.83 -0.18
N MET A 143 -9.79 -19.43 0.74
CA MET A 143 -8.39 -19.19 0.43
C MET A 143 -7.65 -20.47 0.04
N SER A 144 -7.98 -21.59 0.68
CA SER A 144 -7.45 -22.92 0.31
C SER A 144 -7.90 -23.35 -1.09
N GLU A 145 -9.17 -23.10 -1.42
CA GLU A 145 -9.74 -23.39 -2.73
C GLU A 145 -9.13 -22.49 -3.82
N MET A 146 -8.95 -21.19 -3.55
CA MET A 146 -8.22 -20.28 -4.44
C MET A 146 -6.80 -20.77 -4.73
N MET A 147 -6.06 -21.21 -3.70
CA MET A 147 -4.72 -21.79 -3.86
C MET A 147 -4.73 -23.12 -4.63
N ARG A 148 -5.82 -23.91 -4.57
CA ARG A 148 -5.99 -25.12 -5.37
C ARG A 148 -6.22 -24.75 -6.84
N LEU A 149 -7.15 -23.84 -7.11
CA LEU A 149 -7.47 -23.36 -8.46
C LEU A 149 -6.24 -22.70 -9.12
N GLN A 150 -5.47 -21.90 -8.38
CA GLN A 150 -4.21 -21.35 -8.88
C GLN A 150 -3.19 -22.44 -9.27
N ARG A 151 -3.12 -23.55 -8.52
CA ARG A 151 -2.25 -24.69 -8.86
C ARG A 151 -2.76 -25.47 -10.07
N GLU A 152 -4.07 -25.61 -10.24
CA GLU A 152 -4.66 -26.25 -11.41
C GLU A 152 -4.50 -25.40 -12.67
N ALA A 153 -4.76 -24.10 -12.58
CA ALA A 153 -4.49 -23.15 -13.65
C ALA A 153 -3.02 -23.21 -14.09
N ARG A 154 -2.07 -23.30 -13.15
CA ARG A 154 -0.64 -23.50 -13.45
C ARG A 154 -0.36 -24.78 -14.24
N ARG A 155 -1.06 -25.89 -13.95
CA ARG A 155 -0.89 -27.16 -14.69
C ARG A 155 -1.48 -27.12 -16.09
N MET A 156 -2.42 -26.21 -16.34
CA MET A 156 -3.09 -26.03 -17.63
C MET A 156 -2.41 -24.97 -18.51
N MET A 157 -1.43 -24.22 -17.99
CA MET A 157 -0.70 -23.24 -18.80
C MET A 157 0.24 -23.94 -19.79
N PRO A 158 0.21 -23.58 -21.10
CA PRO A 158 1.01 -24.23 -22.15
C PRO A 158 2.53 -24.15 -21.95
N SER A 159 3.00 -23.14 -21.21
CA SER A 159 4.38 -23.01 -20.77
C SER A 159 4.39 -22.95 -19.25
N ASP A 160 5.30 -23.69 -18.62
CA ASP A 160 5.57 -23.50 -17.19
C ASP A 160 6.27 -22.15 -17.04
N PRO A 161 5.66 -21.13 -16.42
CA PRO A 161 6.31 -19.84 -16.19
C PRO A 161 7.53 -19.98 -15.27
N TRP A 162 7.73 -21.14 -14.63
CA TRP A 162 8.88 -21.50 -13.80
C TRP A 162 9.79 -22.54 -14.44
N GLY A 163 9.50 -22.97 -15.67
CA GLY A 163 10.27 -23.96 -16.38
C GLY A 163 11.65 -23.44 -16.80
N ILE A 164 12.60 -24.36 -16.95
CA ILE A 164 13.97 -24.05 -17.39
C ILE A 164 13.95 -23.34 -18.75
N GLU A 165 13.12 -23.79 -19.69
CA GLU A 165 12.99 -23.15 -21.01
C GLU A 165 12.48 -21.70 -20.92
N THR A 166 11.63 -21.39 -19.95
CA THR A 166 11.17 -20.02 -19.68
C THR A 166 12.29 -19.19 -19.07
N ALA A 167 13.02 -19.74 -18.10
CA ALA A 167 14.19 -19.08 -17.51
C ALA A 167 15.24 -18.72 -18.57
N ASP A 168 15.62 -19.68 -19.41
CA ASP A 168 16.65 -19.51 -20.44
C ASP A 168 16.19 -18.51 -21.52
N ARG A 169 14.90 -18.55 -21.91
CA ARG A 169 14.33 -17.58 -22.86
C ARG A 169 14.39 -16.16 -22.31
N VAL A 170 13.94 -15.95 -21.08
CA VAL A 170 13.95 -14.62 -20.42
C VAL A 170 15.38 -14.12 -20.27
N ARG A 171 16.29 -14.94 -19.75
CA ARG A 171 17.71 -14.56 -19.57
C ARG A 171 18.38 -14.25 -20.89
N ARG A 172 18.07 -14.97 -21.97
CA ARG A 172 18.59 -14.68 -23.31
C ARG A 172 18.20 -13.30 -23.83
N VAL A 173 16.96 -12.87 -23.57
CA VAL A 173 16.49 -11.51 -23.90
C VAL A 173 17.23 -10.49 -23.06
N LEU A 174 17.21 -10.63 -21.74
CA LEU A 174 17.83 -9.67 -20.82
C LEU A 174 19.37 -9.59 -20.98
N ALA A 175 20.01 -10.67 -21.39
CA ALA A 175 21.45 -10.68 -21.68
C ALA A 175 21.84 -9.74 -22.83
N GLN A 176 20.93 -9.40 -23.74
CA GLN A 176 21.17 -8.40 -24.80
C GLN A 176 21.32 -6.98 -24.24
N LEU A 177 20.76 -6.73 -23.05
CA LEU A 177 20.80 -5.44 -22.37
C LEU A 177 21.96 -5.31 -21.38
N ARG A 178 22.96 -6.19 -21.45
CA ARG A 178 24.16 -6.13 -20.61
C ARG A 178 24.79 -4.72 -20.69
N PRO A 179 24.91 -3.98 -19.57
CA PRO A 179 25.55 -2.69 -19.56
C PRO A 179 27.07 -2.77 -19.72
N PHE A 180 27.62 -1.79 -20.42
CA PHE A 180 29.04 -1.48 -20.52
C PHE A 180 29.28 -0.09 -19.91
N ARG A 181 30.45 0.10 -19.31
CA ARG A 181 30.82 1.40 -18.76
C ARG A 181 31.21 2.34 -19.90
N LEU A 182 30.83 3.60 -19.77
CA LEU A 182 31.26 4.69 -20.64
C LEU A 182 32.05 5.70 -19.80
N ASP A 183 33.33 5.86 -20.11
CA ASP A 183 34.25 6.71 -19.33
C ASP A 183 34.32 8.15 -19.86
N ASP A 184 34.25 8.34 -21.18
CA ASP A 184 34.37 9.64 -21.85
C ASP A 184 33.41 9.70 -23.05
N PRO A 185 32.48 10.68 -23.14
CA PRO A 185 32.22 11.78 -22.20
C PRO A 185 31.18 11.38 -21.14
N GLY A 186 31.59 10.60 -20.12
CA GLY A 186 30.80 10.29 -18.93
C GLY A 186 29.29 9.98 -19.13
N LYS A 187 28.52 10.23 -18.07
CA LYS A 187 27.05 10.14 -18.05
C LYS A 187 26.48 11.31 -17.23
N ILE A 188 25.34 11.82 -17.65
CA ILE A 188 24.62 12.91 -16.98
C ILE A 188 23.14 12.57 -16.88
N ARG A 189 22.46 13.02 -15.83
CA ARG A 189 21.00 12.91 -15.71
C ARG A 189 20.36 14.26 -16.07
N LEU A 190 19.46 14.28 -17.05
CA LEU A 190 18.73 15.48 -17.47
C LEU A 190 17.22 15.31 -17.28
N GLY A 191 16.53 16.40 -16.97
CA GLY A 191 15.11 16.40 -16.63
C GLY A 191 14.90 16.53 -15.12
N ARG A 192 13.65 16.64 -14.71
CA ARG A 192 13.28 16.90 -13.31
C ARG A 192 13.74 15.74 -12.40
N PRO A 193 13.88 15.98 -11.08
CA PRO A 193 14.13 14.90 -10.13
C PRO A 193 13.04 13.83 -10.17
N HIS A 194 13.41 12.56 -9.97
CA HIS A 194 12.50 11.42 -10.05
C HIS A 194 11.91 11.23 -11.46
N ASP A 195 10.66 10.79 -11.58
CA ASP A 195 10.00 10.60 -12.87
C ASP A 195 10.18 11.78 -13.85
N GLY A 196 10.42 11.50 -15.14
CA GLY A 196 10.65 12.51 -16.18
C GLY A 196 12.11 12.98 -16.34
N GLY A 197 13.07 12.32 -15.70
CA GLY A 197 14.50 12.58 -15.93
C GLY A 197 15.30 11.31 -16.19
N TYR A 198 16.22 11.38 -17.15
CA TYR A 198 16.89 10.21 -17.71
C TYR A 198 18.40 10.35 -17.66
N VAL A 199 19.10 9.25 -17.34
CA VAL A 199 20.56 9.19 -17.42
C VAL A 199 20.97 8.96 -18.87
N MET A 200 21.86 9.79 -19.40
CA MET A 200 22.28 9.77 -20.79
C MET A 200 23.76 10.07 -20.95
N VAL A 201 24.31 9.95 -22.17
CA VAL A 201 25.71 10.30 -22.46
C VAL A 201 25.87 11.82 -22.43
N ASP A 202 26.90 12.34 -21.74
CA ASP A 202 27.16 13.78 -21.61
C ASP A 202 27.89 14.35 -22.84
N ASP A 203 27.31 14.13 -24.02
CA ASP A 203 27.79 14.61 -25.32
C ASP A 203 26.73 15.45 -26.05
N ILE A 204 26.08 16.35 -25.33
CA ILE A 204 24.90 17.06 -25.86
C ILE A 204 25.28 18.02 -26.98
N ALA A 205 26.35 18.80 -26.78
CA ALA A 205 26.76 19.87 -27.69
C ALA A 205 27.25 19.38 -29.06
N SER A 206 27.64 18.10 -29.18
CA SER A 206 28.08 17.52 -30.44
C SER A 206 26.92 17.04 -31.31
N ASN A 207 25.67 17.12 -30.85
CA ASN A 207 24.49 16.67 -31.59
C ASN A 207 23.82 17.82 -32.34
N ASP A 208 23.20 17.51 -33.49
CA ASP A 208 22.55 18.49 -34.36
C ASP A 208 21.13 18.81 -33.88
N CYS A 209 20.40 17.79 -33.41
CA CYS A 209 19.07 17.92 -32.84
C CYS A 209 18.72 16.76 -31.90
N ALA A 210 17.57 16.88 -31.24
CA ALA A 210 16.98 15.80 -30.48
C ALA A 210 15.55 15.51 -30.96
N ILE A 211 15.15 14.25 -30.86
CA ILE A 211 13.79 13.78 -31.10
C ILE A 211 13.26 13.22 -29.78
N SER A 212 12.11 13.73 -29.33
CA SER A 212 11.43 13.33 -28.10
C SER A 212 10.06 12.73 -28.43
N LEU A 213 9.91 11.44 -28.17
CA LEU A 213 8.71 10.68 -28.45
C LEU A 213 7.96 10.43 -27.13
N GLY A 214 6.70 10.87 -27.08
CA GLY A 214 5.87 10.89 -25.87
C GLY A 214 6.37 11.91 -24.85
N ILE A 215 5.71 13.06 -24.81
CA ILE A 215 6.05 14.15 -23.89
C ILE A 215 5.04 14.30 -22.76
N ASP A 216 3.83 13.80 -22.95
CA ASP A 216 2.70 13.88 -22.01
C ASP A 216 2.66 15.24 -21.27
N GLY A 217 2.58 15.24 -19.94
CA GLY A 217 2.55 16.43 -19.10
C GLY A 217 3.93 16.94 -18.66
N ASP A 218 5.04 16.33 -19.09
CA ASP A 218 6.39 16.72 -18.64
C ASP A 218 7.40 16.85 -19.79
N VAL A 219 7.94 18.06 -19.95
CA VAL A 219 8.97 18.38 -20.95
C VAL A 219 10.27 18.81 -20.29
N SER A 220 10.53 18.34 -19.07
CA SER A 220 11.69 18.80 -18.30
C SER A 220 13.01 18.36 -18.94
N TRP A 221 13.09 17.12 -19.43
CA TRP A 221 14.21 16.62 -20.23
C TRP A 221 14.38 17.44 -21.52
N ASP A 222 13.29 17.62 -22.27
CA ASP A 222 13.29 18.39 -23.52
C ASP A 222 13.80 19.81 -23.31
N LEU A 223 13.33 20.47 -22.24
CA LEU A 223 13.71 21.83 -21.91
C LEU A 223 15.19 21.94 -21.60
N GLU A 224 15.74 20.98 -20.87
CA GLU A 224 17.17 20.92 -20.57
C GLU A 224 18.05 20.68 -21.82
N ILE A 225 17.59 19.87 -22.77
CA ILE A 225 18.26 19.70 -24.07
C ILE A 225 18.18 21.01 -24.88
N ALA A 226 17.00 21.63 -24.92
CA ALA A 226 16.78 22.85 -25.68
C ALA A 226 17.57 24.05 -25.13
N GLN A 227 17.72 24.16 -23.81
CA GLN A 227 18.55 25.15 -23.13
C GLN A 227 20.05 24.98 -23.44
N ARG A 228 20.48 23.77 -23.79
CA ARG A 228 21.83 23.47 -24.27
C ARG A 228 22.02 23.76 -25.77
N GLY A 229 21.00 24.31 -26.42
CA GLY A 229 21.10 24.88 -27.77
C GLY A 229 20.57 24.00 -28.89
N LEU A 230 20.09 22.78 -28.61
CA LEU A 230 19.54 21.91 -29.64
C LEU A 230 18.07 22.24 -29.94
N THR A 231 17.68 22.00 -31.19
CA THR A 231 16.27 21.90 -31.56
C THR A 231 15.73 20.56 -31.08
N VAL A 232 14.60 20.56 -30.38
CA VAL A 232 13.92 19.36 -29.90
C VAL A 232 12.63 19.18 -30.69
N HIS A 233 12.57 18.12 -31.48
CA HIS A 233 11.40 17.72 -32.24
C HIS A 233 10.54 16.80 -31.36
N GLN A 234 9.36 17.27 -30.98
CA GLN A 234 8.50 16.62 -30.00
C GLN A 234 7.29 15.98 -30.70
N PHE A 235 6.99 14.73 -30.38
CA PHE A 235 5.91 13.97 -30.99
C PHE A 235 5.03 13.34 -29.93
N ASP A 236 3.77 13.75 -29.88
CA ASP A 236 2.78 13.17 -28.98
C ASP A 236 1.36 13.44 -29.47
N HIS A 237 0.52 12.41 -29.52
CA HIS A 237 -0.87 12.51 -29.97
C HIS A 237 -1.87 12.78 -28.85
N THR A 238 -1.45 12.60 -27.60
CA THR A 238 -2.31 12.67 -26.40
C THR A 238 -2.49 14.10 -25.88
N VAL A 239 -1.53 14.99 -26.20
CA VAL A 239 -1.56 16.40 -25.79
C VAL A 239 -1.75 17.34 -26.97
N GLU A 240 -2.34 18.51 -26.72
CA GLU A 240 -2.55 19.53 -27.75
C GLU A 240 -1.28 20.34 -28.04
N ALA A 241 -0.43 20.51 -27.03
CA ALA A 241 0.83 21.25 -27.09
C ALA A 241 1.70 20.89 -25.88
N PRO A 242 3.02 21.16 -25.93
CA PRO A 242 3.89 21.06 -24.76
C PRO A 242 3.38 21.94 -23.60
N PRO A 243 3.47 21.49 -22.34
CA PRO A 243 3.01 22.27 -21.18
C PRO A 243 3.86 23.53 -20.95
N THR A 244 5.06 23.60 -21.52
CA THR A 244 5.92 24.79 -21.52
C THR A 244 6.44 25.04 -22.93
N ALA A 245 6.39 26.31 -23.37
CA ALA A 245 6.92 26.72 -24.66
C ALA A 245 8.42 27.06 -24.59
N HIS A 246 9.16 26.74 -25.65
CA HIS A 246 10.55 27.13 -25.81
C HIS A 246 10.83 27.39 -27.31
N PRO A 247 11.66 28.38 -27.70
CA PRO A 247 11.92 28.70 -29.11
C PRO A 247 12.55 27.56 -29.91
N ASN A 248 13.25 26.65 -29.24
CA ASN A 248 13.85 25.46 -29.87
C ASN A 248 12.93 24.23 -29.85
N PHE A 249 11.68 24.34 -29.40
CA PHE A 249 10.72 23.24 -29.49
C PHE A 249 9.99 23.27 -30.82
N VAL A 250 9.93 22.11 -31.47
CA VAL A 250 9.14 21.86 -32.68
C VAL A 250 8.19 20.72 -32.40
N PHE A 251 6.97 21.05 -31.95
CA PHE A 251 5.96 20.07 -31.58
C PHE A 251 5.09 19.64 -32.77
N GLN A 252 4.82 18.34 -32.86
CA GLN A 252 3.87 17.75 -33.78
C GLN A 252 2.92 16.82 -33.03
N LYS A 253 1.62 17.11 -33.14
CA LYS A 253 0.58 16.23 -32.60
C LYS A 253 0.40 14.99 -33.48
N ARG A 254 1.26 13.99 -33.29
CA ARG A 254 1.32 12.77 -34.10
C ARG A 254 1.53 11.55 -33.21
N ARG A 255 0.84 10.45 -33.54
CA ARG A 255 1.04 9.17 -32.88
C ARG A 255 2.33 8.53 -33.41
N VAL A 256 3.21 8.12 -32.51
CA VAL A 256 4.38 7.31 -32.89
C VAL A 256 3.88 5.90 -33.21
N ALA A 257 4.21 5.38 -34.38
CA ALA A 257 3.70 4.11 -34.86
C ALA A 257 4.71 3.36 -35.75
N PRO A 258 4.48 2.07 -36.06
CA PRO A 258 5.34 1.30 -36.97
C PRO A 258 5.38 1.83 -38.42
N ASP A 259 4.35 2.56 -38.84
CA ASP A 259 4.14 3.06 -40.20
C ASP A 259 3.58 4.50 -40.21
N ASP A 260 3.64 5.15 -41.37
CA ASP A 260 3.15 6.53 -41.54
C ASP A 260 1.66 6.56 -41.90
N GLY A 261 0.97 7.60 -41.44
CA GLY A 261 -0.44 7.82 -41.74
C GLY A 261 -0.87 9.29 -41.58
N ALA A 262 -2.19 9.51 -41.61
CA ALA A 262 -2.74 10.87 -41.53
C ALA A 262 -2.50 11.54 -40.17
N ASP A 263 -2.48 10.76 -39.10
CA ASP A 263 -2.35 11.15 -37.69
C ASP A 263 -1.18 10.46 -36.98
N ARG A 264 -0.49 9.54 -37.66
CA ARG A 264 0.66 8.78 -37.14
C ARG A 264 1.90 8.94 -37.99
N MET A 265 3.06 8.69 -37.41
CA MET A 265 4.36 8.78 -38.08
C MET A 265 5.33 7.76 -37.48
N SER A 266 6.18 7.20 -38.32
CA SER A 266 7.22 6.24 -37.94
C SER A 266 8.52 6.91 -37.49
N ILE A 267 9.28 6.22 -36.63
CA ILE A 267 10.61 6.66 -36.17
C ILE A 267 11.55 6.84 -37.37
N ASP A 268 11.48 5.95 -38.36
CA ASP A 268 12.21 6.05 -39.64
C ASP A 268 11.98 7.39 -40.33
N THR A 269 10.72 7.79 -40.47
CA THR A 269 10.34 9.04 -41.13
C THR A 269 10.79 10.24 -40.32
N MET A 270 10.60 10.21 -38.99
CA MET A 270 11.07 11.30 -38.11
C MET A 270 12.57 11.54 -38.26
N ILE A 271 13.39 10.49 -38.20
CA ILE A 271 14.84 10.56 -38.42
C ILE A 271 15.13 11.00 -39.86
N GLY A 272 14.49 10.38 -40.84
CA GLY A 272 14.70 10.63 -42.27
C GLY A 272 14.46 12.08 -42.68
N GLU A 273 13.45 12.74 -42.12
CA GLU A 273 13.22 14.16 -42.39
C GLU A 273 14.33 15.06 -41.79
N ARG A 274 14.93 14.65 -40.66
CA ARG A 274 16.05 15.39 -40.06
C ARG A 274 17.33 15.19 -40.89
N THR A 275 17.60 13.96 -41.32
CA THR A 275 18.78 13.65 -42.14
C THR A 275 18.69 14.26 -43.53
N ALA A 276 17.49 14.33 -44.12
CA ALA A 276 17.24 15.09 -45.34
C ALA A 276 17.50 16.61 -45.18
N SER A 277 17.43 17.12 -43.95
CA SER A 277 17.75 18.52 -43.60
C SER A 277 19.22 18.72 -43.22
N GLY A 278 20.06 17.68 -43.32
CA GLY A 278 21.49 17.73 -43.05
C GLY A 278 21.93 17.33 -41.64
N ALA A 279 21.01 16.91 -40.76
CA ALA A 279 21.38 16.35 -39.45
C ALA A 279 21.97 14.95 -39.60
N ASP A 280 23.03 14.64 -38.84
CA ASP A 280 23.65 13.30 -38.84
C ASP A 280 23.90 12.77 -37.42
N ARG A 281 23.78 13.64 -36.41
CA ARG A 281 23.98 13.31 -35.00
C ARG A 281 22.73 13.66 -34.20
N ILE A 282 21.89 12.65 -33.97
CA ILE A 282 20.57 12.81 -33.36
C ILE A 282 20.57 12.16 -31.97
N ILE A 283 19.99 12.85 -30.98
CA ILE A 283 19.60 12.24 -29.70
C ILE A 283 18.15 11.77 -29.81
N LEU A 284 17.88 10.51 -29.53
CA LEU A 284 16.53 9.95 -29.59
C LEU A 284 16.04 9.57 -28.18
N LYS A 285 14.94 10.15 -27.71
CA LYS A 285 14.23 9.74 -26.49
C LYS A 285 12.92 9.06 -26.88
N ILE A 286 12.67 7.88 -26.34
CA ILE A 286 11.48 7.06 -26.59
C ILE A 286 10.82 6.68 -25.27
N ASP A 287 9.61 7.19 -25.07
CA ASP A 287 8.76 6.87 -23.93
C ASP A 287 7.31 6.98 -24.41
N ILE A 288 6.71 5.87 -24.84
CA ILE A 288 5.43 5.87 -25.57
C ILE A 288 4.46 4.78 -25.07
N GLU A 289 4.52 4.50 -23.77
CA GLU A 289 3.50 3.76 -23.02
C GLU A 289 3.15 2.38 -23.62
N GLY A 290 4.17 1.61 -24.05
CA GLY A 290 4.01 0.25 -24.56
C GLY A 290 4.08 0.11 -26.07
N ASP A 291 3.98 1.22 -26.83
CA ASP A 291 4.12 1.21 -28.28
C ASP A 291 5.59 1.06 -28.74
N GLU A 292 6.57 1.06 -27.81
CA GLU A 292 8.00 0.97 -28.11
C GLU A 292 8.31 -0.27 -28.93
N TRP A 293 7.72 -1.41 -28.55
CA TRP A 293 8.04 -2.71 -29.16
C TRP A 293 7.71 -2.76 -30.64
N ALA A 294 6.50 -2.34 -31.02
CA ALA A 294 6.08 -2.38 -32.42
C ALA A 294 6.84 -1.35 -33.26
N CYS A 295 7.07 -0.15 -32.71
CA CYS A 295 7.80 0.91 -33.40
C CYS A 295 9.28 0.55 -33.60
N LEU A 296 9.92 0.05 -32.55
CA LEU A 296 11.30 -0.42 -32.61
C LEU A 296 11.44 -1.71 -33.41
N GLU A 297 10.41 -2.56 -33.54
CA GLU A 297 10.46 -3.72 -34.44
C GLU A 297 10.48 -3.27 -35.92
N ALA A 298 9.75 -2.21 -36.26
CA ALA A 298 9.70 -1.67 -37.62
C ALA A 298 10.91 -0.80 -38.01
N VAL A 299 11.60 -0.19 -37.04
CA VAL A 299 12.68 0.77 -37.33
C VAL A 299 13.85 0.14 -38.11
N LYS A 300 14.38 0.84 -39.12
CA LYS A 300 15.53 0.38 -39.89
C LYS A 300 16.83 0.70 -39.18
N ALA A 301 17.78 -0.24 -39.21
CA ALA A 301 19.14 -0.04 -38.70
C ALA A 301 19.83 1.18 -39.33
N SER A 302 19.56 1.45 -40.62
CA SER A 302 20.09 2.64 -41.31
C SER A 302 19.59 3.96 -40.72
N ALA A 303 18.36 4.01 -40.20
CA ALA A 303 17.85 5.21 -39.53
C ALA A 303 18.53 5.38 -38.17
N LEU A 304 18.59 4.30 -37.38
CA LEU A 304 19.24 4.28 -36.07
C LEU A 304 20.74 4.64 -36.12
N ALA A 305 21.42 4.37 -37.23
CA ALA A 305 22.83 4.71 -37.40
C ALA A 305 23.13 6.23 -37.32
N HIS A 306 22.13 7.09 -37.51
CA HIS A 306 22.24 8.55 -37.34
C HIS A 306 22.00 9.01 -35.88
N CYS A 307 21.57 8.12 -34.99
CA CYS A 307 21.40 8.43 -33.58
C CYS A 307 22.73 8.21 -32.86
N THR A 308 23.28 9.23 -32.22
CA THR A 308 24.49 9.07 -31.38
C THR A 308 24.15 8.31 -30.10
N GLN A 309 22.96 8.56 -29.57
CA GLN A 309 22.44 7.87 -28.40
C GLN A 309 20.91 7.76 -28.48
N MET A 310 20.40 6.72 -27.84
CA MET A 310 18.97 6.48 -27.68
C MET A 310 18.66 6.19 -26.22
N ILE A 311 17.73 6.95 -25.64
CA ILE A 311 17.14 6.70 -24.34
C ILE A 311 15.78 6.07 -24.61
N CYS A 312 15.50 4.91 -24.05
CA CYS A 312 14.23 4.24 -24.22
C CYS A 312 13.71 3.72 -22.88
N GLU A 313 12.46 4.03 -22.55
CA GLU A 313 11.74 3.39 -21.46
C GLU A 313 10.94 2.19 -22.01
N PHE A 314 11.37 0.98 -21.67
CA PHE A 314 10.70 -0.24 -22.11
C PHE A 314 9.60 -0.62 -21.14
N HIS A 315 8.35 -0.44 -21.58
CA HIS A 315 7.15 -0.82 -20.84
C HIS A 315 6.79 -2.30 -21.00
N HIS A 316 6.14 -2.86 -19.97
CA HIS A 316 5.52 -4.19 -19.98
C HIS A 316 6.49 -5.37 -20.21
N LEU A 317 7.68 -5.32 -19.60
CA LEU A 317 8.64 -6.42 -19.64
C LEU A 317 8.10 -7.69 -18.97
N ASN A 318 7.09 -7.60 -18.10
CA ASN A 318 6.37 -8.76 -17.56
C ASN A 318 5.87 -9.72 -18.66
N ARG A 319 5.61 -9.21 -19.87
CA ARG A 319 5.22 -9.98 -21.05
C ARG A 319 6.32 -10.91 -21.56
N LEU A 320 7.56 -10.85 -21.06
CA LEU A 320 8.60 -11.84 -21.36
C LEU A 320 8.23 -13.28 -20.93
N ALA A 321 7.20 -13.44 -20.09
CA ALA A 321 6.59 -14.75 -19.84
C ALA A 321 5.98 -15.37 -21.11
N ASP A 322 5.40 -14.56 -21.99
CA ASP A 322 4.86 -14.97 -23.29
C ASP A 322 6.02 -15.24 -24.28
N PRO A 323 6.14 -16.46 -24.82
CA PRO A 323 7.16 -16.81 -25.80
C PRO A 323 7.18 -15.92 -27.04
N ASP A 324 6.02 -15.50 -27.56
CA ASP A 324 5.96 -14.71 -28.79
C ASP A 324 6.48 -13.30 -28.56
N PHE A 325 6.08 -12.68 -27.45
CA PHE A 325 6.63 -11.40 -27.03
C PHE A 325 8.13 -11.48 -26.73
N ALA A 326 8.58 -12.51 -26.01
CA ALA A 326 10.01 -12.69 -25.71
C ALA A 326 10.84 -12.83 -27.00
N ASN A 327 10.33 -13.53 -28.02
CA ASN A 327 10.98 -13.65 -29.32
C ASN A 327 11.02 -12.30 -30.06
N ALA A 328 9.96 -11.49 -29.99
CA ALA A 328 9.94 -10.15 -30.57
C ALA A 328 10.93 -9.21 -29.86
N ALA A 329 10.91 -9.18 -28.52
CA ALA A 329 11.85 -8.42 -27.71
C ALA A 329 13.31 -8.80 -27.99
N TYR A 330 13.59 -10.10 -28.14
CA TYR A 330 14.92 -10.56 -28.56
C TYR A 330 15.35 -9.97 -29.90
N ARG A 331 14.48 -9.99 -30.92
CA ARG A 331 14.79 -9.42 -32.25
C ARG A 331 15.08 -7.92 -32.17
N VAL A 332 14.28 -7.19 -31.39
CA VAL A 332 14.47 -5.75 -31.16
C VAL A 332 15.85 -5.50 -30.55
N PHE A 333 16.16 -6.12 -29.41
CA PHE A 333 17.44 -5.89 -28.74
C PHE A 333 18.64 -6.38 -29.54
N ALA A 334 18.52 -7.51 -30.23
CA ALA A 334 19.59 -8.02 -31.09
C ALA A 334 19.92 -7.02 -32.21
N ARG A 335 18.91 -6.42 -32.85
CA ARG A 335 19.13 -5.37 -33.87
C ARG A 335 19.73 -4.12 -33.25
N LEU A 336 19.25 -3.67 -32.09
CA LEU A 336 19.84 -2.51 -31.41
C LEU A 336 21.32 -2.75 -31.08
N ALA A 337 21.70 -3.97 -30.70
CA ALA A 337 23.08 -4.32 -30.37
C ALA A 337 24.06 -4.23 -31.56
N GLU A 338 23.56 -4.24 -32.80
CA GLU A 338 24.38 -4.07 -34.02
C GLU A 338 24.97 -2.65 -34.11
N GLU A 339 24.20 -1.62 -33.77
CA GLU A 339 24.63 -0.22 -33.83
C GLU A 339 25.03 0.35 -32.47
N PHE A 340 24.45 -0.17 -31.38
CA PHE A 340 24.62 0.38 -30.04
C PHE A 340 25.21 -0.60 -29.04
N PHE A 341 25.71 -0.05 -27.93
CA PHE A 341 25.87 -0.77 -26.66
C PHE A 341 25.05 -0.09 -25.57
N VAL A 342 24.59 -0.86 -24.59
CA VAL A 342 23.93 -0.29 -23.40
C VAL A 342 24.99 0.33 -22.49
N CYS A 343 24.88 1.62 -22.20
CA CYS A 343 25.79 2.34 -21.30
C CYS A 343 25.19 2.59 -19.91
N HIS A 344 23.86 2.47 -19.78
CA HIS A 344 23.16 2.66 -18.53
C HIS A 344 21.82 1.92 -18.52
N VAL A 345 21.41 1.45 -17.35
CA VAL A 345 20.08 0.90 -17.08
C VAL A 345 19.57 1.42 -15.74
N HIS A 346 18.29 1.75 -15.66
CA HIS A 346 17.64 2.11 -14.40
C HIS A 346 16.21 1.54 -14.39
N ALA A 347 15.78 1.07 -13.24
CA ALA A 347 14.47 0.45 -13.10
C ALA A 347 13.44 1.50 -12.71
N ASN A 348 12.36 1.62 -13.48
CA ASN A 348 11.26 2.47 -13.09
C ASN A 348 10.44 1.78 -11.98
N ASN A 349 10.56 2.32 -10.76
CA ASN A 349 9.95 1.76 -9.55
C ASN A 349 8.46 2.15 -9.35
N CYS A 350 7.83 2.78 -10.35
CA CYS A 350 6.37 2.78 -10.50
C CYS A 350 5.86 1.37 -10.86
N GLY A 351 6.64 0.63 -11.66
CA GLY A 351 6.35 -0.75 -12.07
C GLY A 351 6.74 -1.79 -11.02
N ASP A 352 6.27 -3.02 -11.23
CA ASP A 352 6.55 -4.15 -10.33
C ASP A 352 7.92 -4.79 -10.61
N LEU A 353 8.48 -5.47 -9.60
CA LEU A 353 9.58 -6.42 -9.79
C LEU A 353 9.00 -7.76 -10.26
N CYS A 354 9.19 -8.08 -11.54
CA CYS A 354 8.77 -9.33 -12.14
C CYS A 354 9.64 -10.50 -11.69
N ASN A 355 9.06 -11.69 -11.62
CA ASN A 355 9.80 -12.95 -11.48
C ASN A 355 9.23 -13.99 -12.46
N VAL A 356 9.97 -14.25 -13.53
CA VAL A 356 9.62 -15.19 -14.59
C VAL A 356 10.77 -16.17 -14.77
N GLY A 357 10.50 -17.48 -14.69
CA GLY A 357 11.54 -18.51 -14.79
C GLY A 357 12.61 -18.37 -13.70
N ASN A 358 12.23 -17.96 -12.48
CA ASN A 358 13.18 -17.64 -11.40
C ASN A 358 14.24 -16.59 -11.82
N THR A 359 13.85 -15.67 -12.69
CA THR A 359 14.67 -14.55 -13.16
C THR A 359 13.93 -13.27 -12.81
N CYS A 360 14.53 -12.44 -11.97
CA CYS A 360 13.95 -11.19 -11.52
C CYS A 360 14.41 -10.02 -12.40
N PHE A 361 13.47 -9.15 -12.79
CA PHE A 361 13.71 -7.96 -13.60
C PHE A 361 12.54 -6.99 -13.40
N PRO A 362 12.72 -5.67 -13.60
CA PRO A 362 11.62 -4.71 -13.44
C PRO A 362 10.65 -4.81 -14.63
N ASP A 363 9.37 -4.50 -14.40
CA ASP A 363 8.37 -4.42 -15.46
C ASP A 363 8.63 -3.26 -16.43
N THR A 364 9.18 -2.16 -15.93
CA THR A 364 9.57 -1.00 -16.72
C THR A 364 11.05 -0.70 -16.51
N LEU A 365 11.79 -0.52 -17.61
CA LEU A 365 13.23 -0.31 -17.59
C LEU A 365 13.63 0.86 -18.50
N GLU A 366 14.27 1.86 -17.92
CA GLU A 366 14.96 2.91 -18.66
C GLU A 366 16.32 2.40 -19.11
N VAL A 367 16.60 2.50 -20.42
CA VAL A 367 17.86 2.03 -21.01
C VAL A 367 18.46 3.11 -21.89
N THR A 368 19.75 3.36 -21.68
CA THR A 368 20.53 4.30 -22.51
C THR A 368 21.50 3.54 -23.38
N PHE A 369 21.27 3.63 -24.67
CA PHE A 369 22.08 3.07 -25.74
C PHE A 369 23.02 4.14 -26.29
N ALA A 370 24.31 3.81 -26.37
CA ALA A 370 25.35 4.63 -26.94
C ALA A 370 25.81 4.01 -28.27
N ASN A 371 25.90 4.81 -29.33
CA ASN A 371 26.24 4.32 -30.66
C ASN A 371 27.73 3.96 -30.73
N ARG A 372 28.03 2.77 -31.24
CA ARG A 372 29.39 2.21 -31.34
C ARG A 372 30.31 3.00 -32.27
N ARG A 373 29.74 3.78 -33.19
CA ARG A 373 30.49 4.66 -34.10
C ARG A 373 30.95 5.94 -33.42
N ASN A 374 30.26 6.35 -32.35
CA ASN A 374 30.51 7.60 -31.64
C ASN A 374 31.22 7.38 -30.31
N TYR A 375 30.99 6.25 -29.65
CA TYR A 375 31.49 5.97 -28.31
C TYR A 375 32.11 4.58 -28.22
N THR A 376 33.03 4.41 -27.26
CA THR A 376 33.74 3.15 -27.05
C THR A 376 33.28 2.50 -25.73
N PRO A 377 32.74 1.28 -25.76
CA PRO A 377 32.35 0.58 -24.54
C PRO A 377 33.57 0.11 -23.75
N VAL A 378 33.51 0.22 -22.42
CA VAL A 378 34.48 -0.39 -21.52
C VAL A 378 33.82 -1.56 -20.80
N ASP A 379 34.40 -2.76 -20.93
CA ASP A 379 33.90 -3.93 -20.19
C ASP A 379 34.30 -3.82 -18.71
N ALA A 380 33.44 -3.15 -17.95
CA ALA A 380 33.52 -3.04 -16.50
C ALA A 380 32.16 -3.35 -15.89
N VAL A 381 32.20 -3.77 -14.62
CA VAL A 381 30.98 -4.00 -13.83
C VAL A 381 30.62 -2.69 -13.13
N GLU A 382 29.45 -2.16 -13.48
CA GLU A 382 28.75 -1.13 -12.70
C GLU A 382 27.60 -1.80 -11.94
N ILE A 383 27.13 -1.15 -10.88
CA ILE A 383 25.99 -1.59 -10.08
C ILE A 383 24.90 -0.53 -10.20
N PHE A 384 23.67 -0.96 -10.49
CA PHE A 384 22.52 -0.11 -10.70
C PHE A 384 21.48 -0.31 -9.59
N PRO A 385 20.86 0.77 -9.07
CA PRO A 385 21.09 2.17 -9.44
C PRO A 385 22.48 2.70 -9.04
N THR A 386 22.99 3.63 -9.84
CA THR A 386 24.21 4.41 -9.61
C THR A 386 23.90 5.68 -8.79
N PRO A 387 24.91 6.44 -8.33
CA PRO A 387 24.66 7.68 -7.57
C PRO A 387 23.95 8.80 -8.33
N ILE A 388 23.90 8.75 -9.67
CA ILE A 388 23.18 9.75 -10.48
C ILE A 388 21.72 9.38 -10.72
N ASP A 389 21.32 8.15 -10.42
CA ASP A 389 19.96 7.66 -10.58
C ASP A 389 19.03 8.19 -9.47
N MET A 390 17.73 8.27 -9.78
CA MET A 390 16.69 8.64 -8.82
C MET A 390 15.47 7.76 -9.05
N PRO A 391 14.79 7.25 -8.00
CA PRO A 391 13.57 6.48 -8.17
C PRO A 391 12.48 7.33 -8.84
N ASN A 392 11.80 6.81 -9.85
CA ASN A 392 10.70 7.48 -10.56
C ASN A 392 9.54 7.82 -9.61
N GLN A 393 9.08 6.84 -8.83
CA GLN A 393 8.09 7.07 -7.78
C GLN A 393 8.75 7.49 -6.47
N GLN A 394 8.66 8.78 -6.18
CA GLN A 394 9.11 9.34 -4.92
C GLN A 394 8.43 8.65 -3.73
N GLY A 395 9.23 8.32 -2.71
CA GLY A 395 8.75 7.66 -1.48
C GLY A 395 8.67 6.13 -1.56
N ARG A 396 8.88 5.52 -2.73
CA ARG A 396 9.14 4.08 -2.87
C ARG A 396 10.63 3.80 -2.93
N ALA A 397 11.03 2.62 -2.45
CA ALA A 397 12.40 2.15 -2.61
C ALA A 397 12.71 1.99 -4.10
N ASP A 398 13.95 2.30 -4.49
CA ASP A 398 14.44 2.01 -5.83
C ASP A 398 14.63 0.50 -6.01
N ILE A 399 14.54 0.01 -7.26
CA ILE A 399 14.70 -1.41 -7.57
C ILE A 399 16.18 -1.69 -7.85
N PHE A 400 16.80 -2.47 -6.98
CA PHE A 400 18.21 -2.84 -7.12
C PHE A 400 18.41 -3.89 -8.22
N LEU A 401 19.13 -3.51 -9.28
CA LEU A 401 19.39 -4.35 -10.46
C LEU A 401 20.73 -5.10 -10.39
N GLY A 402 21.60 -4.74 -9.44
CA GLY A 402 22.95 -5.28 -9.37
C GLY A 402 23.74 -4.91 -10.63
N ALA A 403 24.49 -5.85 -11.20
CA ALA A 403 25.26 -5.62 -12.42
C ALA A 403 24.44 -5.69 -13.72
N PHE A 404 23.16 -6.07 -13.64
CA PHE A 404 22.28 -6.32 -14.79
C PHE A 404 22.93 -7.23 -15.87
N ARG A 405 23.59 -8.30 -15.40
CA ARG A 405 24.26 -9.30 -16.25
C ARG A 405 23.55 -10.63 -16.10
N PHE A 406 22.98 -11.13 -17.19
CA PHE A 406 22.29 -12.41 -17.25
C PHE A 406 23.09 -13.41 -18.10
N SER A 407 23.10 -14.68 -17.67
CA SER A 407 23.69 -15.78 -18.44
C SER A 407 22.58 -16.59 -19.11
N PRO A 408 22.67 -16.85 -20.43
CA PRO A 408 21.68 -17.67 -21.15
C PRO A 408 21.58 -19.10 -20.66
#